data_AF-A0A2V8HXX0-F1
#
_entry.id   AF-A0A2V8HXX0-F1
#
_cell.length_a   1.000
_cell.length_b   1.000
_cell.length_c   1.000
_cell.angle_alpha   90.00
_cell.angle_beta   90.00
_cell.angle_gamma   90.00
#
_symmetry.space_group_name_H-M   'P 1'
#
loop_
_entity.id
_entity.type
_entity.pdbx_description
1 polymer ?
#
loop_
_entity_poly.entity_id
_entity_poly.type
_entity_poly.pdbx_seq_one_letter_code
_entity_poly.pdbx_strand_id
1 'polypeptide(L)'
;MRWRIVISAFVLTFAAAASEGASTWYVKADAAAGGDGSRGRPFATLAQVETASKPGDVIRIVPSPRALDGGIHLKDGQRLIGLGDPVTRPGTGARPTVTNTTATRYDGDAIRLARNNVVQNIHIDGAARAGIFGVNAGRAELRGNLITNNMIQGNDLRRLERLWPEGFVLYQSQGNHFGGITLLACGPGTSSYCTKIDPAAAAARDPSEVVIASNVIRDSNLEGIMLLTDTGAVTSFAITDTLVRDLSLTLPRPESLTPPVGIVRSRAFTLIALNHSQVTLNMSRFHAENLSPAGNYATDGIVFLTGGDSPVINGRISDAAVLNPRMVGEANNGDSIEIQHRGTTNGVLNLDMTRLDLRDPASANIKVLEAANPSNGVYNLTVSDSVFTNHNPAGGLDGQIRLSGAGNGTKAFNLTVRNTKFSGFGGAIGILNASNIETLNVRVENSSLSDFTAPAGAKPIAAVTVTHPADKTIGTAVIDLGGGPLGSRGRNRFPANAGLAVSVTNANAATRPIRVDAAGNYWGGGKPDVTVSGNVMFTAPTHLTSDPAR
;
A
#
# COMPACT_ATOMS: atom_id res chain seq x y z
N MET A 1 40.88 -12.87 -63.44
CA MET A 1 40.30 -13.36 -62.17
C MET A 1 38.96 -12.65 -61.99
N ARG A 2 37.82 -13.33 -62.22
CA ARG A 2 36.47 -12.74 -62.14
C ARG A 2 35.68 -13.43 -61.03
N TRP A 3 35.37 -12.69 -59.96
CA TRP A 3 34.50 -13.13 -58.87
C TRP A 3 33.02 -12.98 -59.30
N ARG A 4 32.23 -14.03 -59.10
CA ARG A 4 30.76 -14.00 -59.19
C ARG A 4 30.21 -13.99 -57.76
N ILE A 5 29.57 -12.89 -57.38
CA ILE A 5 28.78 -12.78 -56.15
C ILE A 5 27.40 -13.34 -56.46
N VAL A 6 26.98 -14.36 -55.71
CA VAL A 6 25.61 -14.89 -55.72
C VAL A 6 24.85 -14.23 -54.58
N ILE A 7 23.86 -13.40 -54.90
CA ILE A 7 22.93 -12.82 -53.93
C ILE A 7 21.75 -13.78 -53.81
N SER A 8 21.66 -14.50 -52.69
CA SER A 8 20.48 -15.29 -52.33
C SER A 8 19.49 -14.41 -51.58
N ALA A 9 18.38 -14.05 -52.24
CA ALA A 9 17.26 -13.36 -51.62
C ALA A 9 16.43 -14.34 -50.79
N PHE A 10 16.53 -14.26 -49.46
CA PHE A 10 15.67 -15.00 -48.53
C PHE A 10 14.36 -14.23 -48.36
N VAL A 11 13.30 -14.69 -49.05
CA VAL A 11 11.94 -14.16 -48.86
C VAL A 11 11.36 -14.80 -47.60
N LEU A 12 11.38 -14.07 -46.47
CA LEU A 12 10.59 -14.44 -45.29
C LEU A 12 9.12 -14.11 -45.53
N THR A 13 8.34 -15.11 -45.91
CA THR A 13 6.88 -15.05 -45.88
C THR A 13 6.42 -15.15 -44.42
N PHE A 14 6.11 -14.02 -43.78
CA PHE A 14 5.35 -14.00 -42.54
C PHE A 14 3.90 -14.36 -42.86
N ALA A 15 3.57 -15.64 -42.79
CA ALA A 15 2.18 -16.07 -42.76
C ALA A 15 1.56 -15.55 -41.45
N ALA A 16 0.69 -14.54 -41.56
CA ALA A 16 -0.16 -14.14 -40.45
C ALA A 16 -1.06 -15.33 -40.12
N ALA A 17 -0.72 -16.08 -39.07
CA ALA A 17 -1.58 -17.13 -38.56
C ALA A 17 -2.93 -16.49 -38.21
N ALA A 18 -3.97 -16.85 -38.96
CA ALA A 18 -5.32 -16.47 -38.62
C ALA A 18 -5.61 -17.05 -37.23
N SER A 19 -5.71 -16.19 -36.22
CA SER A 19 -6.17 -16.55 -34.88
C SER A 19 -7.50 -17.29 -35.03
N GLU A 20 -7.52 -18.58 -34.72
CA GLU A 20 -8.76 -19.31 -34.48
C GLU A 20 -9.61 -18.44 -33.54
N GLY A 21 -10.87 -18.17 -33.89
CA GLY A 21 -11.69 -17.21 -33.14
C GLY A 21 -11.83 -17.64 -31.67
N ALA A 22 -11.65 -16.70 -30.74
CA ALA A 22 -11.80 -16.97 -29.31
C ALA A 22 -13.17 -17.60 -28.99
N SER A 23 -13.16 -18.76 -28.34
CA SER A 23 -14.36 -19.50 -27.99
C SER A 23 -14.95 -18.99 -26.67
N THR A 24 -16.26 -19.25 -26.46
CA THR A 24 -16.93 -18.96 -25.20
C THR A 24 -17.41 -20.25 -24.55
N TRP A 25 -16.98 -20.47 -23.31
CA TRP A 25 -17.32 -21.63 -22.50
C TRP A 25 -18.20 -21.23 -21.33
N TYR A 26 -19.12 -22.11 -20.94
CA TYR A 26 -20.01 -21.92 -19.80
C TYR A 26 -19.74 -22.97 -18.74
N VAL A 27 -19.69 -22.53 -17.49
CA VAL A 27 -19.51 -23.40 -16.32
C VAL A 27 -20.54 -23.03 -15.24
N LYS A 28 -21.12 -24.04 -14.59
CA LYS A 28 -22.15 -23.86 -13.55
C LYS A 28 -22.02 -24.98 -12.53
N ALA A 29 -21.95 -24.64 -11.24
CA ALA A 29 -21.64 -25.62 -10.19
C ALA A 29 -22.67 -26.76 -10.08
N ASP A 30 -23.95 -26.51 -10.37
CA ASP A 30 -25.04 -27.49 -10.33
C ASP A 30 -25.43 -28.03 -11.71
N ALA A 31 -24.57 -27.87 -12.73
CA ALA A 31 -24.79 -28.50 -14.03
C ALA A 31 -24.74 -30.03 -13.94
N ALA A 32 -25.47 -30.70 -14.82
CA ALA A 32 -25.37 -32.14 -14.98
C ALA A 32 -23.96 -32.54 -15.44
N ALA A 33 -23.51 -33.73 -15.03
CA ALA A 33 -22.26 -34.29 -15.52
C ALA A 33 -22.28 -34.48 -17.05
N GLY A 34 -21.11 -34.37 -17.70
CA GLY A 34 -21.00 -34.52 -19.15
C GLY A 34 -21.54 -33.34 -19.96
N GLY A 35 -21.55 -32.14 -19.38
CA GLY A 35 -21.72 -30.91 -20.15
C GLY A 35 -20.62 -30.73 -21.20
N ASP A 36 -20.96 -30.12 -22.33
CA ASP A 36 -20.03 -29.84 -23.44
C ASP A 36 -19.46 -28.41 -23.38
N GLY A 37 -19.81 -27.65 -22.35
CA GLY A 37 -19.37 -26.26 -22.15
C GLY A 37 -20.17 -25.25 -22.94
N SER A 38 -21.18 -25.67 -23.72
CA SER A 38 -22.15 -24.78 -24.32
C SER A 38 -23.06 -24.13 -23.27
N ARG A 39 -23.77 -23.07 -23.64
CA ARG A 39 -24.72 -22.40 -22.74
C ARG A 39 -25.85 -23.33 -22.26
N GLY A 40 -26.28 -24.26 -23.11
CA GLY A 40 -27.36 -25.21 -22.79
C GLY A 40 -26.89 -26.42 -21.98
N ARG A 41 -25.61 -26.77 -22.08
CA ARG A 41 -24.98 -27.89 -21.36
C ARG A 41 -23.64 -27.45 -20.77
N PRO A 42 -23.65 -26.52 -19.80
CA PRO A 42 -22.43 -25.98 -19.21
C PRO A 42 -21.60 -27.08 -18.56
N PHE A 43 -20.28 -26.87 -18.47
CA PHE A 43 -19.42 -27.71 -17.66
C PHE A 43 -19.84 -27.62 -16.18
N ALA A 44 -19.66 -28.73 -15.46
CA ALA A 44 -20.02 -28.81 -14.04
C ALA A 44 -18.87 -28.39 -13.12
N THR A 45 -17.63 -28.34 -13.62
CA THR A 45 -16.43 -28.04 -12.81
C THR A 45 -15.47 -27.07 -13.50
N LEU A 46 -14.65 -26.38 -12.69
CA LEU A 46 -13.58 -25.51 -13.19
C LEU A 46 -12.49 -26.30 -13.93
N ALA A 47 -12.18 -27.52 -13.46
CA ALA A 47 -11.19 -28.38 -14.10
C ALA A 47 -11.57 -28.76 -15.54
N GLN A 48 -12.87 -28.99 -15.80
CA GLN A 48 -13.37 -29.29 -17.15
C GLN A 48 -13.16 -28.11 -18.10
N VAL A 49 -13.60 -26.90 -17.71
CA VAL A 49 -13.46 -25.72 -18.56
C VAL A 49 -12.00 -25.28 -18.72
N GLU A 50 -11.18 -25.46 -17.69
CA GLU A 50 -9.76 -25.20 -17.78
C GLU A 50 -9.07 -26.16 -18.78
N THR A 51 -9.48 -27.43 -18.82
CA THR A 51 -8.95 -28.39 -19.80
C THR A 51 -9.40 -28.07 -21.23
N ALA A 52 -10.67 -27.70 -21.41
CA ALA A 52 -11.26 -27.47 -22.73
C ALA A 52 -10.85 -26.12 -23.37
N SER A 53 -10.64 -25.09 -22.56
CA SER A 53 -10.38 -23.73 -23.04
C SER A 53 -8.96 -23.55 -23.57
N LYS A 54 -8.76 -22.58 -24.46
CA LYS A 54 -7.47 -22.16 -25.02
C LYS A 54 -7.13 -20.72 -24.60
N PRO A 55 -5.87 -20.28 -24.73
CA PRO A 55 -5.52 -18.85 -24.57
C PRO A 55 -6.47 -17.95 -25.38
N GLY A 56 -6.85 -16.81 -24.80
CA GLY A 56 -7.79 -15.86 -25.43
C GLY A 56 -9.29 -16.17 -25.27
N ASP A 57 -9.66 -17.39 -24.84
CA ASP A 57 -11.07 -17.76 -24.67
C ASP A 57 -11.78 -16.99 -23.54
N VAL A 58 -13.11 -16.94 -23.64
CA VAL A 58 -13.99 -16.40 -22.60
C VAL A 58 -14.64 -17.54 -21.82
N ILE A 59 -14.51 -17.52 -20.50
CA ILE A 59 -15.15 -18.44 -19.57
C ILE A 59 -16.24 -17.68 -18.82
N ARG A 60 -17.50 -18.12 -18.97
CA ARG A 60 -18.68 -17.54 -18.33
C ARG A 60 -19.16 -18.41 -17.19
N ILE A 61 -19.13 -17.87 -15.98
CA ILE A 61 -19.69 -18.55 -14.80
C ILE A 61 -21.17 -18.21 -14.70
N VAL A 62 -22.01 -19.23 -14.78
CA VAL A 62 -23.46 -19.10 -14.63
C VAL A 62 -23.79 -19.10 -13.12
N PRO A 63 -24.61 -18.15 -12.63
CA PRO A 63 -25.07 -18.14 -11.26
C PRO A 63 -25.63 -19.48 -10.78
N SER A 64 -25.24 -19.88 -9.58
CA SER A 64 -25.70 -21.10 -8.92
C SER A 64 -25.81 -20.86 -7.40
N PRO A 65 -26.67 -21.59 -6.68
CA PRO A 65 -26.69 -21.59 -5.21
C PRO A 65 -25.40 -22.16 -4.58
N ARG A 66 -24.66 -22.99 -5.34
CA ARG A 66 -23.38 -23.57 -4.93
C ARG A 66 -22.20 -22.90 -5.63
N ALA A 67 -21.08 -22.79 -4.93
CA ALA A 67 -19.81 -22.36 -5.50
C ALA A 67 -19.17 -23.45 -6.38
N LEU A 68 -18.41 -23.00 -7.38
CA LEU A 68 -17.48 -23.84 -8.13
C LEU A 68 -16.18 -23.98 -7.34
N ASP A 69 -15.92 -25.18 -6.80
CA ASP A 69 -14.74 -25.46 -5.98
C ASP A 69 -13.56 -26.06 -6.79
N GLY A 70 -12.36 -25.98 -6.23
CA GLY A 70 -11.11 -26.52 -6.76
C GLY A 70 -10.23 -25.53 -7.54
N GLY A 71 -10.61 -24.25 -7.54
CA GLY A 71 -9.87 -23.16 -8.20
C GLY A 71 -9.74 -23.28 -9.72
N ILE A 72 -9.14 -22.26 -10.35
CA ILE A 72 -8.87 -22.22 -11.80
C ILE A 72 -7.55 -21.50 -12.10
N HIS A 73 -6.78 -22.01 -13.06
CA HIS A 73 -5.64 -21.30 -13.64
C HIS A 73 -5.99 -20.81 -15.04
N LEU A 74 -6.05 -19.49 -15.22
CA LEU A 74 -6.32 -18.86 -16.50
C LEU A 74 -5.08 -18.92 -17.40
N LYS A 75 -5.30 -19.12 -18.69
CA LYS A 75 -4.27 -19.03 -19.73
C LYS A 75 -4.19 -17.60 -20.27
N ASP A 76 -3.11 -17.27 -20.97
CA ASP A 76 -2.90 -15.92 -21.52
C ASP A 76 -4.13 -15.41 -22.30
N GLY A 77 -4.53 -14.16 -22.05
CA GLY A 77 -5.63 -13.48 -22.74
C GLY A 77 -7.03 -13.97 -22.37
N GLN A 78 -7.16 -14.99 -21.50
CA GLN A 78 -8.47 -15.50 -21.12
C GLN A 78 -9.26 -14.51 -20.26
N ARG A 79 -10.58 -14.58 -20.37
CA ARG A 79 -11.51 -13.73 -19.62
C ARG A 79 -12.46 -14.60 -18.79
N LEU A 80 -12.42 -14.49 -17.47
CA LEU A 80 -13.33 -15.13 -16.54
C LEU A 80 -14.41 -14.14 -16.11
N ILE A 81 -15.65 -14.37 -16.50
CA ILE A 81 -16.75 -13.42 -16.33
C ILE A 81 -17.94 -14.08 -15.63
N GLY A 82 -18.36 -13.54 -14.49
CA GLY A 82 -19.57 -13.95 -13.81
C GLY A 82 -20.80 -13.33 -14.46
N LEU A 83 -21.80 -14.16 -14.78
CA LEU A 83 -23.09 -13.69 -15.27
C LEU A 83 -24.02 -13.28 -14.12
N GLY A 84 -25.09 -12.56 -14.43
CA GLY A 84 -26.07 -12.09 -13.46
C GLY A 84 -25.80 -10.69 -12.94
N ASP A 85 -26.40 -10.37 -11.80
CA ASP A 85 -26.27 -9.05 -11.17
C ASP A 85 -24.85 -8.78 -10.64
N PRO A 86 -24.47 -7.51 -10.44
CA PRO A 86 -23.19 -7.16 -9.83
C PRO A 86 -23.01 -7.79 -8.44
N VAL A 87 -21.99 -8.63 -8.27
CA VAL A 87 -21.72 -9.37 -7.01
C VAL A 87 -21.33 -8.45 -5.85
N THR A 88 -20.85 -7.25 -6.14
CA THR A 88 -20.47 -6.23 -5.14
C THR A 88 -21.68 -5.58 -4.46
N ARG A 89 -22.88 -5.78 -4.98
CA ARG A 89 -24.12 -5.33 -4.34
C ARG A 89 -24.63 -6.38 -3.35
N PRO A 90 -25.24 -5.96 -2.23
CA PRO A 90 -26.01 -6.87 -1.40
C PRO A 90 -27.08 -7.56 -2.24
N GLY A 91 -27.24 -8.87 -2.07
CA GLY A 91 -28.22 -9.65 -2.81
C GLY A 91 -28.26 -11.10 -2.30
N THR A 92 -29.46 -11.69 -2.28
CA THR A 92 -29.75 -13.01 -1.70
C THR A 92 -29.88 -14.13 -2.75
N GLY A 93 -29.76 -13.80 -4.04
CA GLY A 93 -29.89 -14.75 -5.14
C GLY A 93 -28.63 -15.58 -5.39
N ALA A 94 -28.76 -16.53 -6.32
CA ALA A 94 -27.64 -17.29 -6.87
C ALA A 94 -26.57 -16.36 -7.44
N ARG A 95 -25.29 -16.72 -7.27
CA ARG A 95 -24.14 -15.90 -7.68
C ARG A 95 -23.15 -16.72 -8.51
N PRO A 96 -22.36 -16.07 -9.38
CA PRO A 96 -21.24 -16.71 -10.07
C PRO A 96 -20.07 -16.89 -9.07
N THR A 97 -20.19 -17.88 -8.20
CA THR A 97 -19.25 -18.05 -7.07
C THR A 97 -18.14 -19.06 -7.39
N VAL A 98 -16.91 -18.69 -7.08
CA VAL A 98 -15.71 -19.55 -7.16
C VAL A 98 -15.09 -19.69 -5.78
N THR A 99 -14.58 -20.89 -5.49
CA THR A 99 -13.82 -21.17 -4.28
C THR A 99 -12.69 -22.16 -4.55
N ASN A 100 -11.79 -22.29 -3.59
CA ASN A 100 -10.82 -23.36 -3.54
C ASN A 100 -10.55 -23.70 -2.07
N THR A 101 -11.36 -24.62 -1.53
CA THR A 101 -11.39 -24.89 -0.08
C THR A 101 -10.20 -25.72 0.42
N THR A 102 -9.33 -26.20 -0.47
CA THR A 102 -8.20 -27.06 -0.11
C THR A 102 -6.90 -26.59 -0.77
N ALA A 103 -5.75 -26.86 -0.15
CA ALA A 103 -4.46 -26.56 -0.75
C ALA A 103 -4.05 -27.54 -1.88
N THR A 104 -4.88 -28.55 -2.20
CA THR A 104 -4.48 -29.66 -3.08
C THR A 104 -4.27 -29.25 -4.54
N ARG A 105 -5.01 -28.24 -4.99
CA ARG A 105 -4.89 -27.67 -6.34
C ARG A 105 -4.57 -26.19 -6.22
N TYR A 106 -3.56 -25.75 -6.95
CA TYR A 106 -3.13 -24.34 -6.96
C TYR A 106 -2.87 -23.77 -5.56
N ASP A 107 -2.37 -24.60 -4.65
CA ASP A 107 -2.04 -24.23 -3.27
C ASP A 107 -3.19 -23.54 -2.51
N GLY A 108 -4.44 -23.75 -2.94
CA GLY A 108 -5.63 -23.13 -2.34
C GLY A 108 -6.04 -21.78 -2.93
N ASP A 109 -5.42 -21.33 -4.03
CA ASP A 109 -5.86 -20.14 -4.75
C ASP A 109 -7.17 -20.40 -5.49
N ALA A 110 -8.14 -19.51 -5.35
CA ALA A 110 -9.38 -19.61 -6.12
C ALA A 110 -9.15 -19.30 -7.61
N ILE A 111 -8.36 -18.27 -7.93
CA ILE A 111 -8.05 -17.90 -9.32
C ILE A 111 -6.55 -17.59 -9.45
N ARG A 112 -5.88 -18.27 -10.38
CA ARG A 112 -4.52 -17.95 -10.84
C ARG A 112 -4.53 -17.25 -12.18
N LEU A 113 -3.80 -16.15 -12.26
CA LEU A 113 -3.67 -15.32 -13.45
C LEU A 113 -2.40 -15.67 -14.23
N ALA A 114 -2.55 -15.69 -15.55
CA ALA A 114 -1.50 -15.49 -16.53
C ALA A 114 -1.54 -14.04 -17.07
N ARG A 115 -1.00 -13.79 -18.27
CA ARG A 115 -0.94 -12.44 -18.84
C ARG A 115 -2.24 -12.05 -19.52
N ASN A 116 -2.54 -10.74 -19.55
CA ASN A 116 -3.68 -10.17 -20.27
C ASN A 116 -5.04 -10.77 -19.84
N ASN A 117 -5.15 -11.23 -18.60
CA ASN A 117 -6.40 -11.82 -18.13
C ASN A 117 -7.40 -10.78 -17.68
N VAL A 118 -8.68 -11.11 -17.82
CA VAL A 118 -9.77 -10.34 -17.22
C VAL A 118 -10.52 -11.22 -16.23
N VAL A 119 -10.67 -10.77 -14.99
CA VAL A 119 -11.53 -11.39 -13.98
C VAL A 119 -12.59 -10.38 -13.58
N GLN A 120 -13.84 -10.68 -13.90
CA GLN A 120 -14.93 -9.74 -13.75
C GLN A 120 -16.18 -10.35 -13.13
N ASN A 121 -16.77 -9.61 -12.18
CA ASN A 121 -18.06 -9.93 -11.56
C ASN A 121 -18.09 -11.33 -10.91
N ILE A 122 -16.99 -11.76 -10.29
CA ILE A 122 -16.90 -13.04 -9.60
C ILE A 122 -17.06 -12.82 -8.10
N HIS A 123 -17.89 -13.64 -7.47
CA HIS A 123 -17.88 -13.79 -6.01
C HIS A 123 -16.87 -14.87 -5.65
N ILE A 124 -15.79 -14.50 -4.97
CA ILE A 124 -14.77 -15.41 -4.49
C ILE A 124 -15.00 -15.58 -2.99
N ASP A 125 -15.28 -16.80 -2.55
CA ASP A 125 -15.71 -17.06 -1.17
C ASP A 125 -14.97 -18.27 -0.60
N GLY A 126 -14.24 -18.10 0.52
CA GLY A 126 -13.65 -19.24 1.22
C GLY A 126 -12.45 -19.90 0.55
N ALA A 127 -11.65 -19.15 -0.24
CA ALA A 127 -10.39 -19.67 -0.77
C ALA A 127 -9.43 -20.02 0.38
N ALA A 128 -8.72 -21.15 0.28
CA ALA A 128 -7.79 -21.61 1.32
C ALA A 128 -6.50 -20.75 1.37
N ARG A 129 -6.16 -20.06 0.27
CA ARG A 129 -5.00 -19.16 0.20
C ARG A 129 -5.37 -17.78 -0.34
N ALA A 130 -5.12 -17.48 -1.62
CA ALA A 130 -5.48 -16.20 -2.22
C ALA A 130 -6.86 -16.28 -2.90
N GLY A 131 -7.59 -15.15 -2.91
CA GLY A 131 -8.76 -15.04 -3.78
C GLY A 131 -8.33 -14.99 -5.26
N ILE A 132 -7.45 -14.04 -5.57
CA ILE A 132 -6.83 -13.89 -6.89
C ILE A 132 -5.32 -13.81 -6.71
N PHE A 133 -4.59 -14.68 -7.40
CA PHE A 133 -3.13 -14.75 -7.37
C PHE A 133 -2.56 -14.60 -8.79
N GLY A 134 -1.52 -13.78 -8.95
CA GLY A 134 -0.84 -13.64 -10.24
C GLY A 134 0.66 -13.44 -10.10
N VAL A 135 1.44 -14.13 -10.93
CA VAL A 135 2.89 -13.92 -11.07
C VAL A 135 3.15 -13.45 -12.49
N ASN A 136 3.77 -12.27 -12.63
CA ASN A 136 3.99 -11.61 -13.92
C ASN A 136 2.71 -11.51 -14.77
N ALA A 137 1.58 -11.31 -14.09
CA ALA A 137 0.24 -11.18 -14.68
C ALA A 137 0.04 -9.80 -15.32
N GLY A 138 0.98 -9.40 -16.17
CA GLY A 138 0.97 -8.12 -16.86
C GLY A 138 -0.31 -7.90 -17.67
N ARG A 139 -0.84 -6.67 -17.65
CA ARG A 139 -2.11 -6.29 -18.31
C ARG A 139 -3.33 -7.03 -17.78
N ALA A 140 -3.28 -7.58 -16.57
CA ALA A 140 -4.46 -8.15 -15.94
C ALA A 140 -5.48 -7.05 -15.57
N GLU A 141 -6.76 -7.37 -15.67
CA GLU A 141 -7.87 -6.51 -15.26
C GLU A 141 -8.79 -7.23 -14.29
N LEU A 142 -8.85 -6.74 -13.04
CA LEU A 142 -9.66 -7.31 -11.97
C LEU A 142 -10.79 -6.32 -11.66
N ARG A 143 -12.01 -6.62 -12.10
CA ARG A 143 -13.12 -5.66 -12.09
C ARG A 143 -14.38 -6.15 -11.39
N GLY A 144 -14.91 -5.39 -10.45
CA GLY A 144 -16.26 -5.65 -9.92
C GLY A 144 -16.38 -6.97 -9.16
N ASN A 145 -15.29 -7.48 -8.58
CA ASN A 145 -15.31 -8.74 -7.85
C ASN A 145 -15.67 -8.51 -6.38
N LEU A 146 -16.35 -9.49 -5.79
CA LEU A 146 -16.57 -9.56 -4.35
C LEU A 146 -15.69 -10.68 -3.79
N ILE A 147 -14.86 -10.38 -2.81
CA ILE A 147 -13.97 -11.34 -2.16
C ILE A 147 -14.38 -11.39 -0.68
N THR A 148 -14.78 -12.57 -0.19
CA THR A 148 -15.27 -12.78 1.19
C THR A 148 -14.67 -14.03 1.82
N ASN A 149 -14.58 -14.07 3.15
CA ASN A 149 -14.26 -15.25 3.96
C ASN A 149 -13.01 -16.00 3.49
N ASN A 150 -12.12 -15.33 2.78
CA ASN A 150 -10.93 -16.00 2.29
C ASN A 150 -10.00 -16.25 3.46
N MET A 151 -9.53 -17.50 3.49
CA MET A 151 -8.55 -18.12 4.38
C MET A 151 -9.08 -19.03 5.49
N ILE A 152 -8.91 -20.33 5.21
CA ILE A 152 -8.79 -21.41 6.19
C ILE A 152 -7.29 -21.72 6.34
N GLN A 153 -6.84 -21.81 7.60
CA GLN A 153 -5.50 -22.19 8.07
C GLN A 153 -4.60 -22.94 7.07
N GLY A 154 -3.51 -22.29 6.63
CA GLY A 154 -2.42 -22.92 5.88
C GLY A 154 -1.06 -22.31 6.26
N ASN A 155 -0.02 -23.14 6.32
CA ASN A 155 1.31 -22.85 6.89
C ASN A 155 2.39 -22.59 5.81
N ASP A 156 2.05 -21.98 4.67
CA ASP A 156 2.88 -22.14 3.46
C ASP A 156 4.03 -21.12 3.30
N LEU A 157 4.26 -20.24 4.28
CA LEU A 157 5.29 -19.18 4.16
C LEU A 157 6.58 -19.43 4.94
N ARG A 158 6.84 -20.68 5.36
CA ARG A 158 8.11 -21.08 6.01
C ARG A 158 9.39 -20.79 5.17
N ARG A 159 9.28 -20.31 3.93
CA ARG A 159 10.43 -20.07 3.02
C ARG A 159 10.83 -18.60 2.80
N LEU A 160 10.07 -17.62 3.29
CA LEU A 160 10.40 -16.19 3.12
C LEU A 160 11.56 -15.71 4.01
N GLU A 161 11.78 -16.36 5.16
CA GLU A 161 12.77 -15.96 6.17
C GLU A 161 14.23 -15.96 5.70
N ARG A 162 14.56 -16.66 4.60
CA ARG A 162 15.96 -16.88 4.16
C ARG A 162 16.38 -16.16 2.89
N LEU A 163 15.53 -15.31 2.32
CA LEU A 163 15.79 -14.72 1.00
C LEU A 163 16.22 -13.27 0.99
N TRP A 164 16.22 -12.61 2.13
CA TRP A 164 16.73 -11.25 2.22
C TRP A 164 18.25 -11.28 2.33
N PRO A 165 18.96 -10.45 1.53
CA PRO A 165 20.37 -10.19 1.77
C PRO A 165 20.53 -9.74 3.22
N GLU A 166 21.47 -10.34 3.96
CA GLU A 166 21.85 -9.97 5.33
C GLU A 166 20.98 -10.44 6.52
N GLY A 167 20.19 -11.51 6.38
CA GLY A 167 19.60 -12.18 7.56
C GLY A 167 18.39 -11.47 8.16
N PHE A 168 17.72 -10.60 7.39
CA PHE A 168 16.50 -9.92 7.79
C PHE A 168 15.27 -10.80 7.55
N VAL A 169 14.56 -11.14 8.62
CA VAL A 169 13.27 -11.80 8.55
C VAL A 169 12.19 -10.72 8.44
N LEU A 170 11.64 -10.50 7.25
CA LEU A 170 10.41 -9.71 7.14
C LEU A 170 9.19 -10.44 7.72
N TYR A 171 9.21 -11.78 7.72
CA TYR A 171 8.03 -12.60 7.97
C TYR A 171 8.45 -13.90 8.66
N GLN A 172 8.13 -14.09 9.94
CA GLN A 172 8.26 -15.43 10.53
C GLN A 172 7.06 -16.33 10.22
N SER A 173 7.38 -17.61 10.12
CA SER A 173 6.70 -18.83 9.65
C SER A 173 5.28 -19.17 10.17
N GLN A 174 4.46 -18.22 10.61
CA GLN A 174 3.19 -18.52 11.28
C GLN A 174 2.02 -17.94 10.47
N GLY A 175 1.65 -18.64 9.39
CA GLY A 175 0.41 -18.41 8.61
C GLY A 175 0.62 -17.95 7.16
N ASN A 176 -0.34 -18.28 6.29
CA ASN A 176 -0.48 -17.70 4.95
C ASN A 176 -0.56 -16.15 5.06
N HIS A 177 -0.03 -15.43 4.07
CA HIS A 177 0.04 -13.96 4.00
C HIS A 177 -0.53 -13.42 2.68
N PHE A 178 -1.32 -14.23 1.98
CA PHE A 178 -1.90 -13.83 0.70
C PHE A 178 -3.20 -13.05 0.96
N GLY A 179 -3.29 -11.87 0.35
CA GLY A 179 -4.49 -11.04 0.45
C GLY A 179 -5.65 -11.58 -0.38
N GLY A 180 -6.77 -10.84 -0.36
CA GLY A 180 -7.88 -11.07 -1.30
C GLY A 180 -7.38 -11.05 -2.75
N ILE A 181 -6.49 -10.10 -3.07
CA ILE A 181 -5.75 -10.02 -4.33
C ILE A 181 -4.25 -9.99 -4.02
N THR A 182 -3.46 -10.82 -4.68
CA THR A 182 -2.00 -10.83 -4.55
C THR A 182 -1.31 -10.91 -5.91
N LEU A 183 -0.49 -9.92 -6.23
CA LEU A 183 0.20 -9.78 -7.51
C LEU A 183 1.71 -9.64 -7.31
N LEU A 184 2.46 -10.50 -7.99
CA LEU A 184 3.92 -10.52 -7.95
C LEU A 184 4.46 -10.12 -9.32
N ALA A 185 5.33 -9.12 -9.38
CA ALA A 185 6.11 -8.76 -10.56
C ALA A 185 7.59 -9.09 -10.33
N CYS A 186 8.15 -9.88 -11.24
CA CYS A 186 9.45 -10.51 -11.07
C CYS A 186 10.39 -10.06 -12.18
N GLY A 187 11.45 -9.35 -11.84
CA GLY A 187 12.47 -8.99 -12.82
C GLY A 187 13.43 -10.14 -13.15
N PRO A 188 14.40 -9.87 -14.04
CA PRO A 188 15.38 -10.86 -14.47
C PRO A 188 16.43 -11.11 -13.37
N GLY A 189 16.27 -12.19 -12.60
CA GLY A 189 17.25 -12.58 -11.58
C GLY A 189 17.08 -14.01 -11.09
N THR A 190 18.19 -14.74 -10.96
CA THR A 190 18.23 -16.16 -10.53
C THR A 190 18.03 -16.35 -9.03
N SER A 191 18.04 -15.27 -8.24
CA SER A 191 17.84 -15.28 -6.78
C SER A 191 16.58 -14.53 -6.34
N SER A 192 15.60 -14.39 -7.24
CA SER A 192 14.34 -13.70 -6.96
C SER A 192 13.43 -14.55 -6.06
N TYR A 193 12.70 -13.91 -5.16
CA TYR A 193 11.54 -14.47 -4.45
C TYR A 193 10.61 -15.22 -5.42
N CYS A 194 10.43 -14.67 -6.61
CA CYS A 194 9.62 -15.27 -7.65
C CYS A 194 10.12 -16.64 -8.12
N THR A 195 11.43 -16.83 -8.31
CA THR A 195 11.97 -18.15 -8.72
C THR A 195 11.68 -19.27 -7.72
N LYS A 196 11.36 -18.94 -6.46
CA LYS A 196 10.95 -19.94 -5.47
C LYS A 196 9.46 -20.24 -5.45
N ILE A 197 8.63 -19.26 -5.81
CA ILE A 197 7.17 -19.42 -5.84
C ILE A 197 6.72 -20.03 -7.14
N ASP A 198 7.29 -19.55 -8.24
CA ASP A 198 7.04 -20.07 -9.57
C ASP A 198 8.37 -20.13 -10.35
N PRO A 199 9.10 -21.25 -10.25
CA PRO A 199 10.34 -21.45 -10.99
C PRO A 199 10.18 -21.34 -12.52
N ALA A 200 8.95 -21.48 -13.02
CA ALA A 200 8.65 -21.38 -14.45
C ALA A 200 8.26 -19.95 -14.88
N ALA A 201 8.11 -19.00 -13.96
CA ALA A 201 7.73 -17.64 -14.27
C ALA A 201 8.82 -16.94 -15.10
N ALA A 202 8.53 -16.72 -16.38
CA ALA A 202 9.36 -15.88 -17.23
C ALA A 202 9.40 -14.45 -16.66
N ALA A 203 10.59 -13.85 -16.58
CA ALA A 203 10.76 -12.47 -16.11
C ALA A 203 9.76 -11.50 -16.76
N ALA A 204 9.25 -10.55 -15.99
CA ALA A 204 8.47 -9.43 -16.49
C ALA A 204 9.36 -8.64 -17.46
N ARG A 205 9.00 -8.67 -18.75
CA ARG A 205 9.76 -8.01 -19.82
C ARG A 205 9.17 -6.66 -20.24
N ASP A 206 7.99 -6.30 -19.75
CA ASP A 206 7.24 -5.16 -20.23
C ASP A 206 6.56 -4.44 -19.04
N PRO A 207 6.67 -3.11 -18.91
CA PRO A 207 5.94 -2.32 -17.92
C PRO A 207 4.46 -2.24 -18.29
N SER A 208 3.78 -3.38 -18.20
CA SER A 208 2.35 -3.47 -18.40
C SER A 208 1.61 -3.07 -17.14
N GLU A 209 0.63 -2.18 -17.27
CA GLU A 209 -0.25 -1.80 -16.17
C GLU A 209 -1.21 -2.92 -15.80
N VAL A 210 -1.36 -3.21 -14.51
CA VAL A 210 -2.43 -4.06 -13.97
C VAL A 210 -3.52 -3.18 -13.38
N VAL A 211 -4.77 -3.45 -13.73
CA VAL A 211 -5.94 -2.66 -13.29
C VAL A 211 -6.75 -3.43 -12.25
N ILE A 212 -6.96 -2.82 -11.09
CA ILE A 212 -7.83 -3.31 -10.01
C ILE A 212 -8.94 -2.27 -9.82
N ALA A 213 -10.15 -2.56 -10.31
CA ALA A 213 -11.24 -1.58 -10.35
C ALA A 213 -12.53 -2.11 -9.70
N SER A 214 -13.19 -1.28 -8.91
CA SER A 214 -14.56 -1.56 -8.43
C SER A 214 -14.69 -2.85 -7.60
N ASN A 215 -13.62 -3.31 -6.96
CA ASN A 215 -13.65 -4.53 -6.16
C ASN A 215 -14.12 -4.23 -4.74
N VAL A 216 -14.76 -5.22 -4.11
CA VAL A 216 -15.12 -5.20 -2.70
C VAL A 216 -14.45 -6.39 -2.03
N ILE A 217 -13.60 -6.12 -1.05
CA ILE A 217 -12.90 -7.14 -0.27
C ILE A 217 -13.42 -7.06 1.16
N ARG A 218 -13.96 -8.18 1.65
CA ARG A 218 -14.56 -8.30 2.98
C ARG A 218 -14.00 -9.48 3.75
N ASP A 219 -13.92 -9.33 5.06
CA ASP A 219 -13.65 -10.43 5.99
C ASP A 219 -12.41 -11.25 5.60
N SER A 220 -11.39 -10.54 5.10
CA SER A 220 -10.07 -11.12 4.87
C SER A 220 -9.34 -11.14 6.21
N ASN A 221 -8.93 -12.32 6.66
CA ASN A 221 -8.18 -12.49 7.91
C ASN A 221 -6.73 -11.93 7.83
N LEU A 222 -6.34 -11.34 6.68
CA LEU A 222 -4.99 -10.81 6.42
C LEU A 222 -5.05 -9.46 5.68
N GLU A 223 -4.65 -9.45 4.40
CA GLU A 223 -4.48 -8.28 3.56
C GLU A 223 -5.62 -8.20 2.54
N GLY A 224 -6.02 -6.98 2.18
CA GLY A 224 -6.95 -6.75 1.09
C GLY A 224 -6.26 -6.98 -0.24
N ILE A 225 -5.28 -6.14 -0.54
CA ILE A 225 -4.47 -6.17 -1.76
C ILE A 225 -3.00 -6.19 -1.39
N MET A 226 -2.27 -7.18 -1.91
CA MET A 226 -0.82 -7.27 -1.80
C MET A 226 -0.18 -7.13 -3.19
N LEU A 227 0.71 -6.16 -3.34
CA LEU A 227 1.52 -5.97 -4.53
C LEU A 227 2.99 -6.16 -4.13
N LEU A 228 3.70 -7.07 -4.80
CA LEU A 228 5.10 -7.31 -4.56
C LEU A 228 5.88 -7.23 -5.86
N THR A 229 6.97 -6.48 -5.84
CA THR A 229 7.87 -6.32 -6.99
C THR A 229 9.27 -6.71 -6.59
N ASP A 230 9.88 -7.54 -7.43
CA ASP A 230 11.18 -8.15 -7.16
C ASP A 230 12.20 -7.79 -8.24
N THR A 231 13.45 -7.76 -7.80
CA THR A 231 14.71 -7.44 -8.47
C THR A 231 14.60 -7.01 -9.93
N GLY A 232 14.62 -5.69 -10.16
CA GLY A 232 14.66 -5.08 -11.49
C GLY A 232 13.31 -5.07 -12.24
N ALA A 233 12.21 -5.42 -11.59
CA ALA A 233 10.89 -5.31 -12.19
C ALA A 233 10.51 -3.84 -12.41
N VAL A 234 10.00 -3.52 -13.60
CA VAL A 234 9.31 -2.25 -13.87
C VAL A 234 7.83 -2.57 -14.05
N THR A 235 6.97 -2.03 -13.19
CA THR A 235 5.53 -2.34 -13.21
C THR A 235 4.68 -1.13 -12.85
N SER A 236 3.46 -1.11 -13.39
CA SER A 236 2.44 -0.11 -13.08
C SER A 236 1.19 -0.77 -12.53
N PHE A 237 0.58 -0.16 -11.53
CA PHE A 237 -0.69 -0.59 -10.96
C PHE A 237 -1.67 0.58 -10.93
N ALA A 238 -2.88 0.35 -11.43
CA ALA A 238 -4.00 1.27 -11.31
C ALA A 238 -5.08 0.66 -10.40
N ILE A 239 -5.34 1.30 -9.26
CA ILE A 239 -6.37 0.90 -8.31
C ILE A 239 -7.45 1.98 -8.28
N THR A 240 -8.70 1.61 -8.58
CA THR A 240 -9.81 2.57 -8.60
C THR A 240 -11.07 1.99 -7.98
N ASP A 241 -11.84 2.83 -7.29
CA ASP A 241 -13.19 2.50 -6.78
C ASP A 241 -13.22 1.22 -5.92
N THR A 242 -12.16 0.97 -5.15
CA THR A 242 -12.01 -0.29 -4.41
C THR A 242 -12.29 -0.08 -2.93
N LEU A 243 -13.13 -0.94 -2.38
CA LEU A 243 -13.51 -0.96 -0.97
C LEU A 243 -12.89 -2.19 -0.30
N VAL A 244 -12.11 -1.96 0.75
CA VAL A 244 -11.70 -3.01 1.68
C VAL A 244 -12.38 -2.77 3.02
N ARG A 245 -13.08 -3.77 3.53
CA ARG A 245 -13.83 -3.66 4.78
C ARG A 245 -13.68 -4.92 5.59
N ASP A 246 -13.26 -4.78 6.84
CA ASP A 246 -13.31 -5.89 7.78
C ASP A 246 -14.64 -5.84 8.56
N LEU A 247 -15.47 -6.87 8.48
CA LEU A 247 -16.70 -7.00 9.28
C LEU A 247 -16.50 -7.96 10.47
N SER A 248 -15.35 -8.64 10.54
CA SER A 248 -15.06 -9.61 11.57
C SER A 248 -14.72 -8.92 12.90
N LEU A 249 -15.76 -8.68 13.69
CA LEU A 249 -15.63 -8.18 15.07
C LEU A 249 -14.96 -9.20 16.02
N THR A 250 -14.77 -10.44 15.56
CA THR A 250 -14.38 -11.59 16.38
C THR A 250 -13.21 -12.34 15.78
N LEU A 251 -12.18 -11.64 15.31
CA LEU A 251 -10.94 -12.33 15.01
C LEU A 251 -10.31 -12.82 16.32
N PRO A 252 -9.76 -14.05 16.34
CA PRO A 252 -9.03 -14.55 17.48
C PRO A 252 -7.93 -13.56 17.84
N ARG A 253 -7.83 -13.23 19.13
CA ARG A 253 -6.85 -12.23 19.58
C ARG A 253 -5.43 -12.69 19.19
N PRO A 254 -4.58 -11.78 18.67
CA PRO A 254 -3.20 -12.08 18.29
C PRO A 254 -2.35 -12.66 19.43
N GLU A 255 -2.79 -12.50 20.68
CA GLU A 255 -2.18 -13.05 21.90
C GLU A 255 -1.89 -14.56 21.82
N SER A 256 -2.56 -15.30 20.92
CA SER A 256 -2.28 -16.72 20.66
C SER A 256 -1.05 -16.99 19.77
N LEU A 257 -0.47 -15.97 19.13
CA LEU A 257 0.72 -16.07 18.27
C LEU A 257 1.99 -15.79 19.09
N THR A 258 2.57 -16.84 19.67
CA THR A 258 3.89 -16.80 20.32
C THR A 258 4.93 -17.45 19.39
N PRO A 259 6.13 -16.86 19.20
CA PRO A 259 6.70 -15.64 19.79
C PRO A 259 6.28 -14.32 19.09
N PRO A 260 6.49 -13.15 19.72
CA PRO A 260 6.26 -11.84 19.10
C PRO A 260 7.28 -11.57 18.00
N VAL A 261 6.82 -11.39 16.75
CA VAL A 261 7.70 -11.15 15.59
C VAL A 261 7.32 -9.82 14.93
N GLY A 262 8.36 -9.08 14.52
CA GLY A 262 8.36 -7.78 13.84
C GLY A 262 7.72 -7.71 12.45
N ILE A 263 6.52 -8.26 12.27
CA ILE A 263 5.87 -8.36 10.96
C ILE A 263 5.03 -7.13 10.67
N VAL A 264 5.37 -6.40 9.61
CA VAL A 264 4.52 -5.34 9.05
C VAL A 264 3.45 -5.99 8.18
N ARG A 265 2.19 -5.76 8.53
CA ARG A 265 1.02 -6.16 7.75
C ARG A 265 0.17 -4.94 7.49
N SER A 266 -0.56 -4.96 6.38
CA SER A 266 -1.70 -4.08 6.17
C SER A 266 -2.93 -4.91 5.84
N ARG A 267 -4.06 -4.55 6.44
CA ARG A 267 -5.34 -5.19 6.13
C ARG A 267 -6.00 -4.63 4.88
N ALA A 268 -5.68 -3.41 4.48
CA ALA A 268 -6.24 -2.85 3.26
C ALA A 268 -5.33 -3.06 2.05
N PHE A 269 -4.10 -2.55 2.13
CA PHE A 269 -3.18 -2.50 1.00
C PHE A 269 -1.72 -2.55 1.44
N THR A 270 -0.95 -3.45 0.82
CA THR A 270 0.51 -3.55 0.97
C THR A 270 1.16 -3.46 -0.41
N LEU A 271 2.15 -2.56 -0.56
CA LEU A 271 3.07 -2.54 -1.69
C LEU A 271 4.52 -2.75 -1.23
N ILE A 272 5.20 -3.73 -1.81
CA ILE A 272 6.59 -4.06 -1.52
C ILE A 272 7.44 -3.92 -2.80
N ALA A 273 8.52 -3.13 -2.73
CA ALA A 273 9.48 -2.98 -3.83
C ALA A 273 10.90 -3.35 -3.42
N LEU A 274 11.49 -4.31 -4.13
CA LEU A 274 12.81 -4.86 -3.80
C LEU A 274 13.82 -4.56 -4.92
N ASN A 275 15.09 -4.32 -4.56
CA ASN A 275 16.27 -4.36 -5.45
C ASN A 275 16.04 -3.78 -6.86
N HIS A 276 16.31 -2.51 -7.10
CA HIS A 276 16.23 -1.87 -8.42
C HIS A 276 14.84 -1.93 -9.07
N SER A 277 13.81 -2.43 -8.37
CA SER A 277 12.44 -2.40 -8.86
C SER A 277 11.96 -0.96 -8.99
N GLN A 278 11.19 -0.70 -10.03
CA GLN A 278 10.54 0.57 -10.28
C GLN A 278 9.04 0.36 -10.36
N VAL A 279 8.33 0.91 -9.38
CA VAL A 279 6.88 0.76 -9.26
C VAL A 279 6.22 2.10 -9.52
N THR A 280 5.23 2.10 -10.40
CA THR A 280 4.26 3.19 -10.50
C THR A 280 2.93 2.73 -9.93
N LEU A 281 2.36 3.49 -9.01
CA LEU A 281 1.05 3.24 -8.42
C LEU A 281 0.15 4.46 -8.64
N ASN A 282 -1.00 4.25 -9.29
CA ASN A 282 -2.08 5.21 -9.35
C ASN A 282 -3.28 4.65 -8.56
N MET A 283 -3.55 5.19 -7.39
CA MET A 283 -4.66 4.79 -6.53
C MET A 283 -5.67 5.93 -6.44
N SER A 284 -6.94 5.69 -6.76
CA SER A 284 -8.00 6.68 -6.61
C SER A 284 -9.29 6.08 -6.03
N ARG A 285 -10.02 6.82 -5.21
CA ARG A 285 -11.29 6.36 -4.62
C ARG A 285 -11.13 5.00 -3.91
N PHE A 286 -10.10 4.91 -3.08
CA PHE A 286 -9.80 3.72 -2.28
C PHE A 286 -10.35 3.92 -0.87
N HIS A 287 -11.22 3.02 -0.42
CA HIS A 287 -11.81 3.11 0.91
C HIS A 287 -11.44 1.89 1.73
N ALA A 288 -10.89 2.12 2.92
CA ALA A 288 -10.59 1.11 3.90
C ALA A 288 -11.31 1.46 5.20
N GLU A 289 -12.16 0.56 5.70
CA GLU A 289 -12.92 0.80 6.92
C GLU A 289 -13.01 -0.43 7.83
N ASN A 290 -13.19 -0.17 9.14
CA ASN A 290 -13.37 -1.18 10.19
C ASN A 290 -12.22 -2.19 10.32
N LEU A 291 -11.01 -1.79 9.92
CA LEU A 291 -9.84 -2.64 9.95
C LEU A 291 -9.54 -2.98 11.42
N SER A 292 -9.63 -4.25 11.79
CA SER A 292 -9.38 -4.69 13.16
C SER A 292 -7.88 -4.63 13.46
N PRO A 293 -7.43 -4.10 14.61
CA PRO A 293 -6.01 -4.11 14.97
C PRO A 293 -5.53 -5.56 15.13
N ALA A 294 -4.67 -6.05 14.23
CA ALA A 294 -4.02 -7.35 14.37
C ALA A 294 -2.50 -7.22 14.50
N GLY A 295 -2.02 -7.31 15.74
CA GLY A 295 -0.64 -7.65 16.06
C GLY A 295 0.31 -6.47 16.24
N ASN A 296 1.49 -6.79 16.77
CA ASN A 296 2.41 -5.84 17.40
C ASN A 296 3.21 -4.94 16.44
N TYR A 297 2.93 -4.96 15.13
CA TYR A 297 3.66 -4.18 14.12
C TYR A 297 2.84 -3.88 12.86
N ALA A 298 1.50 -3.98 12.93
CA ALA A 298 0.64 -3.77 11.77
C ALA A 298 0.27 -2.29 11.62
N THR A 299 0.31 -1.82 10.38
CA THR A 299 -0.67 -0.83 9.96
C THR A 299 -1.99 -1.53 9.72
N ASP A 300 -3.08 -0.80 9.84
CA ASP A 300 -4.34 -1.35 9.41
C ASP A 300 -4.70 -0.88 7.98
N GLY A 301 -4.20 0.28 7.54
CA GLY A 301 -4.56 0.94 6.27
C GLY A 301 -3.69 0.64 5.05
N ILE A 302 -2.68 1.48 4.76
CA ILE A 302 -1.87 1.41 3.52
C ILE A 302 -0.40 1.30 3.88
N VAL A 303 0.31 0.35 3.28
CA VAL A 303 1.75 0.13 3.53
C VAL A 303 2.57 0.24 2.26
N PHE A 304 3.67 0.97 2.37
CA PHE A 304 4.76 1.00 1.41
C PHE A 304 6.03 0.47 2.06
N LEU A 305 6.57 -0.63 1.54
CA LEU A 305 7.84 -1.20 1.98
C LEU A 305 8.82 -1.22 0.83
N THR A 306 10.05 -0.82 1.12
CA THR A 306 11.17 -1.08 0.23
C THR A 306 12.23 -1.94 0.90
N GLY A 307 13.01 -2.63 0.06
CA GLY A 307 14.13 -3.45 0.49
C GLY A 307 15.25 -3.56 -0.53
N GLY A 308 16.47 -3.78 -0.03
CA GLY A 308 17.63 -4.02 -0.87
C GLY A 308 18.16 -2.78 -1.58
N ASP A 309 18.80 -2.93 -2.75
CA ASP A 309 19.52 -1.83 -3.39
C ASP A 309 18.64 -1.05 -4.38
N SER A 310 18.52 0.25 -4.18
CA SER A 310 17.93 1.24 -5.09
C SER A 310 16.49 0.97 -5.59
N PRO A 311 15.54 0.45 -4.77
CA PRO A 311 14.14 0.37 -5.18
C PRO A 311 13.52 1.77 -5.31
N VAL A 312 12.61 1.93 -6.27
CA VAL A 312 11.89 3.18 -6.54
C VAL A 312 10.39 2.95 -6.54
N ILE A 313 9.65 3.70 -5.72
CA ILE A 313 8.19 3.74 -5.75
C ILE A 313 7.75 5.15 -6.13
N ASN A 314 6.94 5.26 -7.18
CA ASN A 314 6.24 6.47 -7.59
C ASN A 314 4.74 6.26 -7.39
N GLY A 315 4.18 6.81 -6.32
CA GLY A 315 2.77 6.67 -5.95
C GLY A 315 2.00 7.97 -6.11
N ARG A 316 0.80 7.88 -6.69
CA ARG A 316 -0.24 8.90 -6.63
C ARG A 316 -1.46 8.30 -5.95
N ILE A 317 -1.91 8.92 -4.87
CA ILE A 317 -3.06 8.47 -4.07
C ILE A 317 -4.05 9.63 -4.02
N SER A 318 -5.28 9.42 -4.50
CA SER A 318 -6.31 10.42 -4.44
C SER A 318 -7.65 9.90 -3.92
N ASP A 319 -8.41 10.77 -3.26
CA ASP A 319 -9.78 10.43 -2.81
C ASP A 319 -9.81 9.16 -1.95
N ALA A 320 -8.77 8.96 -1.13
CA ALA A 320 -8.64 7.77 -0.32
C ALA A 320 -9.09 8.04 1.12
N ALA A 321 -9.83 7.10 1.69
CA ALA A 321 -10.31 7.19 3.06
C ALA A 321 -9.88 5.94 3.83
N VAL A 322 -9.31 6.15 5.01
CA VAL A 322 -8.93 5.10 5.95
C VAL A 322 -9.56 5.43 7.29
N LEU A 323 -10.58 4.66 7.65
CA LEU A 323 -11.40 4.89 8.84
C LEU A 323 -11.18 3.75 9.84
N ASN A 324 -10.49 4.07 10.95
CA ASN A 324 -10.11 3.10 11.98
C ASN A 324 -10.89 3.33 13.29
N PRO A 325 -12.19 2.99 13.37
CA PRO A 325 -13.03 3.42 14.50
C PRO A 325 -12.74 2.72 15.84
N ARG A 326 -11.84 1.71 15.91
CA ARG A 326 -11.74 0.80 17.07
C ARG A 326 -10.35 0.27 17.36
N MET A 327 -9.36 1.15 17.53
CA MET A 327 -8.09 0.71 18.07
C MET A 327 -7.98 0.94 19.57
N VAL A 328 -8.31 -0.11 20.32
CA VAL A 328 -8.03 -0.25 21.75
C VAL A 328 -7.00 -1.36 21.88
N GLY A 329 -5.75 -1.05 22.24
CA GLY A 329 -4.79 -2.12 22.54
C GLY A 329 -3.32 -1.75 22.63
N GLU A 330 -2.76 -1.00 21.69
CA GLU A 330 -1.31 -0.73 21.66
C GLU A 330 -0.99 0.66 21.11
N ALA A 331 -0.24 1.45 21.88
CA ALA A 331 0.04 2.86 21.55
C ALA A 331 1.03 3.06 20.38
N ASN A 332 1.62 1.98 19.85
CA ASN A 332 2.75 2.05 18.92
C ASN A 332 2.43 1.57 17.48
N ASN A 333 1.26 0.97 17.27
CA ASN A 333 0.88 0.27 16.04
C ASN A 333 -0.54 0.68 15.62
N GLY A 334 -0.82 0.68 14.31
CA GLY A 334 -2.09 1.15 13.76
C GLY A 334 -1.97 2.52 13.08
N ASP A 335 -1.07 2.63 12.11
CA ASP A 335 -1.02 3.81 11.25
C ASP A 335 -2.02 3.68 10.09
N SER A 336 -2.60 4.80 9.66
CA SER A 336 -3.47 4.81 8.47
C SER A 336 -2.65 4.58 7.20
N ILE A 337 -1.46 5.17 7.13
CA ILE A 337 -0.45 4.94 6.10
C ILE A 337 0.90 4.75 6.77
N GLU A 338 1.63 3.70 6.43
CA GLU A 338 3.02 3.53 6.84
C GLU A 338 3.93 3.34 5.65
N ILE A 339 5.10 3.97 5.75
CA ILE A 339 6.15 3.99 4.76
C ILE A 339 7.41 3.51 5.45
N GLN A 340 8.02 2.45 4.94
CA GLN A 340 9.27 1.95 5.50
C GLN A 340 10.32 1.63 4.44
N HIS A 341 11.56 1.99 4.78
CA HIS A 341 12.74 1.36 4.22
C HIS A 341 13.25 0.33 5.23
N ARG A 342 13.36 -0.94 4.82
CA ARG A 342 13.99 -1.99 5.63
C ARG A 342 15.19 -2.55 4.90
N GLY A 343 16.39 -2.45 5.49
CA GLY A 343 17.63 -2.91 4.83
C GLY A 343 17.76 -2.37 3.40
N THR A 344 17.32 -1.13 3.18
CA THR A 344 17.29 -0.51 1.85
C THR A 344 18.49 0.43 1.70
N THR A 345 19.22 0.31 0.60
CA THR A 345 20.27 1.26 0.22
C THR A 345 19.78 2.08 -0.97
N ASN A 346 19.92 3.40 -0.94
CA ASN A 346 19.53 4.31 -2.04
C ASN A 346 18.06 4.20 -2.50
N GLY A 347 17.15 3.71 -1.64
CA GLY A 347 15.73 3.63 -1.95
C GLY A 347 15.09 5.00 -2.14
N VAL A 348 14.13 5.10 -3.05
CA VAL A 348 13.40 6.35 -3.35
C VAL A 348 11.90 6.10 -3.29
N LEU A 349 11.19 6.88 -2.45
CA LEU A 349 9.73 6.97 -2.51
C LEU A 349 9.29 8.38 -2.87
N ASN A 350 8.52 8.47 -3.96
CA ASN A 350 7.85 9.67 -4.42
C ASN A 350 6.34 9.45 -4.27
N LEU A 351 5.73 10.02 -3.24
CA LEU A 351 4.31 9.86 -2.95
C LEU A 351 3.59 11.20 -3.02
N ASP A 352 2.64 11.31 -3.94
CA ASP A 352 1.73 12.44 -4.06
C ASP A 352 0.33 12.01 -3.59
N MET A 353 -0.14 12.61 -2.51
CA MET A 353 -1.34 12.23 -1.79
C MET A 353 -2.30 13.41 -1.72
N THR A 354 -3.50 13.27 -2.26
CA THR A 354 -4.46 14.38 -2.37
C THR A 354 -5.87 13.95 -1.99
N ARG A 355 -6.62 14.80 -1.27
CA ARG A 355 -7.98 14.47 -0.81
C ARG A 355 -8.04 13.17 0.00
N LEU A 356 -7.14 13.05 0.96
CA LEU A 356 -7.16 11.96 1.92
C LEU A 356 -8.12 12.29 3.07
N ASP A 357 -8.86 11.30 3.55
CA ASP A 357 -9.64 11.35 4.80
C ASP A 357 -9.14 10.24 5.74
N LEU A 358 -8.18 10.57 6.61
CA LEU A 358 -7.53 9.63 7.51
C LEU A 358 -8.01 9.88 8.93
N ARG A 359 -8.66 8.89 9.54
CA ARG A 359 -9.30 9.05 10.85
C ARG A 359 -8.92 7.99 11.85
N ASP A 360 -8.69 8.47 13.06
CA ASP A 360 -8.54 7.72 14.30
C ASP A 360 -7.44 6.64 14.25
N PRO A 361 -6.22 6.99 13.80
CA PRO A 361 -5.09 6.08 13.89
C PRO A 361 -4.76 5.80 15.36
N ALA A 362 -4.07 4.70 15.63
CA ALA A 362 -3.57 4.40 16.95
C ALA A 362 -2.16 4.96 17.17
N SER A 363 -1.43 5.31 16.12
CA SER A 363 -0.20 6.09 16.27
C SER A 363 -0.25 7.35 15.42
N ALA A 364 -0.02 7.24 14.12
CA ALA A 364 -0.04 8.37 13.20
C ALA A 364 -0.95 8.10 11.99
N ASN A 365 -1.43 9.17 11.36
CA ASN A 365 -2.12 9.03 10.09
C ASN A 365 -1.15 8.65 8.97
N ILE A 366 0.05 9.25 8.97
CA ILE A 366 1.14 8.87 8.08
C ILE A 366 2.40 8.69 8.92
N LYS A 367 2.95 7.49 8.95
CA LYS A 367 4.23 7.20 9.60
C LYS A 367 5.28 6.84 8.56
N VAL A 368 6.42 7.49 8.67
CA VAL A 368 7.63 7.17 7.92
C VAL A 368 8.60 6.59 8.92
N LEU A 369 8.85 5.30 8.81
CA LEU A 369 9.74 4.56 9.69
C LEU A 369 10.94 4.07 8.88
N GLU A 370 12.11 4.57 9.22
CA GLU A 370 13.34 3.87 8.86
C GLU A 370 13.51 2.72 9.84
N ALA A 371 13.57 1.48 9.35
CA ALA A 371 13.84 0.32 10.19
C ALA A 371 15.18 -0.31 9.78
N ALA A 372 15.89 -0.86 10.77
CA ALA A 372 17.18 -1.57 10.67
C ALA A 372 17.97 -1.39 9.36
N ASN A 373 18.97 -0.51 9.42
CA ASN A 373 20.01 -0.31 8.41
C ASN A 373 19.57 0.22 7.03
N PRO A 374 18.61 1.17 6.90
CA PRO A 374 18.50 1.89 5.66
C PRO A 374 19.70 2.83 5.52
N SER A 375 20.17 3.02 4.29
CA SER A 375 21.21 3.98 3.97
C SER A 375 20.82 4.76 2.72
N ASN A 376 21.03 6.08 2.78
CA ASN A 376 20.78 6.99 1.67
C ASN A 376 19.33 6.99 1.15
N GLY A 377 18.35 6.72 2.01
CA GLY A 377 16.93 6.77 1.64
C GLY A 377 16.49 8.18 1.24
N VAL A 378 15.64 8.27 0.21
CA VAL A 378 15.01 9.52 -0.25
C VAL A 378 13.50 9.39 -0.15
N TYR A 379 12.87 10.26 0.63
CA TYR A 379 11.43 10.35 0.81
C TYR A 379 10.94 11.70 0.28
N ASN A 380 10.10 11.67 -0.74
CA ASN A 380 9.47 12.84 -1.33
C ASN A 380 7.95 12.71 -1.18
N LEU A 381 7.40 13.38 -0.17
CA LEU A 381 5.99 13.28 0.21
C LEU A 381 5.27 14.61 -0.04
N THR A 382 4.17 14.57 -0.77
CA THR A 382 3.25 15.69 -0.91
C THR A 382 1.88 15.29 -0.39
N VAL A 383 1.29 16.09 0.49
CA VAL A 383 -0.07 15.94 1.01
C VAL A 383 -0.86 17.20 0.70
N SER A 384 -1.97 17.08 -0.03
CA SER A 384 -2.85 18.21 -0.35
C SER A 384 -4.33 17.95 -0.13
N ASP A 385 -5.08 19.00 0.15
CA ASP A 385 -6.55 19.00 0.17
C ASP A 385 -7.15 17.92 1.08
N SER A 386 -6.46 17.61 2.19
CA SER A 386 -6.74 16.42 3.01
C SER A 386 -7.27 16.76 4.41
N VAL A 387 -7.86 15.78 5.06
CA VAL A 387 -8.40 15.88 6.42
C VAL A 387 -7.86 14.73 7.26
N PHE A 388 -7.10 15.06 8.28
CA PHE A 388 -6.55 14.14 9.26
C PHE A 388 -7.16 14.43 10.63
N THR A 389 -7.79 13.41 11.22
CA THR A 389 -8.36 13.53 12.56
C THR A 389 -7.91 12.36 13.42
N ASN A 390 -7.57 12.61 14.68
CA ASN A 390 -7.26 11.54 15.61
C ASN A 390 -8.08 11.71 16.90
N HIS A 391 -9.06 10.86 17.14
CA HIS A 391 -9.79 10.83 18.42
C HIS A 391 -9.47 9.59 19.24
N ASN A 392 -8.40 8.86 18.91
CA ASN A 392 -8.02 7.67 19.65
C ASN A 392 -7.26 8.05 20.95
N PRO A 393 -7.87 7.89 22.14
CA PRO A 393 -7.21 8.26 23.40
C PRO A 393 -6.10 7.28 23.79
N ALA A 394 -6.09 6.08 23.21
CA ALA A 394 -5.04 5.07 23.44
C ALA A 394 -3.81 5.32 22.56
N GLY A 395 -3.90 6.21 21.57
CA GLY A 395 -2.82 6.45 20.65
C GLY A 395 -1.69 7.26 21.27
N GLY A 396 -0.47 7.00 20.81
CA GLY A 396 0.68 7.84 21.14
C GLY A 396 0.36 9.30 20.83
N LEU A 397 0.67 10.20 21.77
CA LEU A 397 0.72 11.61 21.44
C LEU A 397 1.93 11.76 20.51
N ASP A 398 1.70 11.74 19.21
CA ASP A 398 2.72 11.97 18.21
C ASP A 398 2.16 12.91 17.13
N GLY A 399 3.01 13.28 16.17
CA GLY A 399 2.55 13.96 14.96
C GLY A 399 1.68 13.03 14.12
N GLN A 400 0.57 13.54 13.58
CA GLN A 400 -0.26 12.81 12.64
C GLN A 400 0.48 12.50 11.33
N ILE A 401 1.46 13.31 10.93
CA ILE A 401 2.55 12.90 10.03
C ILE A 401 3.82 12.76 10.87
N ARG A 402 4.42 11.58 10.87
CA ARG A 402 5.58 11.25 11.70
C ARG A 402 6.75 10.77 10.85
N LEU A 403 7.93 11.32 11.09
CA LEU A 403 9.20 10.68 10.72
C LEU A 403 9.86 10.12 11.99
N SER A 404 10.16 8.83 11.97
CA SER A 404 10.94 8.13 12.98
C SER A 404 12.15 7.48 12.30
N GLY A 405 13.33 8.07 12.49
CA GLY A 405 14.57 7.51 11.94
C GLY A 405 15.06 6.30 12.74
N ALA A 406 15.59 5.26 12.09
CA ALA A 406 16.42 4.26 12.75
C ALA A 406 17.55 3.82 11.81
N GLY A 407 18.80 4.09 12.21
CA GLY A 407 19.98 3.51 11.56
C GLY A 407 20.93 4.51 10.91
N ASN A 408 21.46 4.12 9.75
CA ASN A 408 22.73 4.58 9.16
C ASN A 408 22.64 5.87 8.32
N GLY A 409 21.43 6.35 8.02
CA GLY A 409 21.21 7.72 7.54
C GLY A 409 20.18 7.86 6.41
N THR A 410 19.32 8.87 6.53
CA THR A 410 18.45 9.39 5.47
C THR A 410 19.22 10.37 4.60
N LYS A 411 19.16 10.21 3.27
CA LYS A 411 19.72 11.20 2.34
C LYS A 411 18.83 12.43 2.26
N ALA A 412 17.54 12.23 2.04
CA ALA A 412 16.60 13.33 1.97
C ALA A 412 15.22 12.96 2.49
N PHE A 413 14.65 13.83 3.33
CA PHE A 413 13.24 13.83 3.68
C PHE A 413 12.64 15.16 3.26
N ASN A 414 11.82 15.13 2.21
CA ASN A 414 11.12 16.27 1.65
C ASN A 414 9.61 16.07 1.87
N LEU A 415 9.01 16.91 2.71
CA LEU A 415 7.58 16.91 3.01
C LEU A 415 6.96 18.24 2.56
N THR A 416 5.92 18.17 1.75
CA THR A 416 5.07 19.32 1.38
C THR A 416 3.64 19.07 1.84
N VAL A 417 3.06 20.01 2.58
CA VAL A 417 1.67 19.97 3.05
C VAL A 417 0.94 21.24 2.61
N ARG A 418 -0.22 21.07 1.96
CA ARG A 418 -1.02 22.19 1.42
C ARG A 418 -2.52 21.98 1.64
N ASN A 419 -3.23 23.01 2.08
CA ASN A 419 -4.70 22.92 2.17
C ASN A 419 -5.18 21.70 2.97
N THR A 420 -4.47 21.35 4.04
CA THR A 420 -4.76 20.17 4.86
C THR A 420 -5.23 20.58 6.23
N LYS A 421 -6.26 19.91 6.75
CA LYS A 421 -6.73 20.07 8.12
C LYS A 421 -6.23 18.94 9.00
N PHE A 422 -5.65 19.28 10.13
CA PHE A 422 -5.29 18.39 11.22
C PHE A 422 -6.10 18.79 12.46
N SER A 423 -6.60 17.82 13.22
CA SER A 423 -7.28 18.05 14.51
C SER A 423 -7.34 16.80 15.37
N GLY A 424 -7.71 16.95 16.66
CA GLY A 424 -7.86 15.82 17.59
C GLY A 424 -6.67 15.66 18.54
N PHE A 425 -6.31 14.45 18.95
CA PHE A 425 -5.16 14.18 19.80
C PHE A 425 -3.81 14.30 19.05
N GLY A 426 -2.76 14.68 19.79
CA GLY A 426 -1.38 14.74 19.29
C GLY A 426 -1.00 16.08 18.66
N GLY A 427 -0.11 16.06 17.67
CA GLY A 427 0.28 17.22 16.85
C GLY A 427 0.05 16.96 15.36
N ALA A 428 0.27 17.96 14.50
CA ALA A 428 0.15 17.79 13.05
C ALA A 428 1.36 17.04 12.48
N ILE A 429 2.56 17.57 12.74
CA ILE A 429 3.82 17.09 12.15
C ILE A 429 4.82 16.82 13.27
N GLY A 430 5.35 15.61 13.31
CA GLY A 430 6.36 15.17 14.27
C GLY A 430 7.58 14.59 13.57
N ILE A 431 8.70 15.31 13.60
CA ILE A 431 9.99 14.82 13.14
C ILE A 431 10.80 14.42 14.36
N LEU A 432 10.78 13.12 14.67
CA LEU A 432 11.56 12.52 15.74
C LEU A 432 12.79 11.87 15.11
N ASN A 433 13.79 12.69 14.82
CA ASN A 433 14.97 12.19 14.15
C ASN A 433 15.78 11.32 15.12
N ALA A 434 16.08 10.09 14.71
CA ALA A 434 17.01 9.21 15.42
C ALA A 434 18.08 8.63 14.47
N SER A 435 18.26 9.24 13.29
CA SER A 435 19.27 8.90 12.30
C SER A 435 20.08 10.14 11.85
N ASN A 436 21.10 9.91 11.04
CA ASN A 436 21.76 10.97 10.29
C ASN A 436 20.83 11.43 9.15
N ILE A 437 20.65 12.73 8.96
CA ILE A 437 19.86 13.25 7.84
C ILE A 437 20.70 14.24 7.03
N GLU A 438 20.96 13.98 5.76
CA GLU A 438 21.69 14.95 4.91
C GLU A 438 20.80 16.15 4.54
N THR A 439 19.55 15.91 4.15
CA THR A 439 18.59 16.97 3.82
C THR A 439 17.23 16.76 4.48
N LEU A 440 16.75 17.76 5.21
CA LEU A 440 15.40 17.84 5.77
C LEU A 440 14.70 19.09 5.24
N ASN A 441 13.67 18.92 4.43
CA ASN A 441 12.83 20.01 3.95
C ASN A 441 11.37 19.75 4.32
N VAL A 442 10.78 20.66 5.08
CA VAL A 442 9.35 20.63 5.42
C VAL A 442 8.72 21.94 4.99
N ARG A 443 7.78 21.88 4.05
CA ARG A 443 7.00 23.03 3.57
C ARG A 443 5.55 22.86 3.96
N VAL A 444 4.98 23.84 4.64
CA VAL A 444 3.55 23.84 5.04
C VAL A 444 2.89 25.16 4.68
N GLU A 445 1.79 25.13 3.94
CA GLU A 445 1.02 26.33 3.60
C GLU A 445 -0.48 26.11 3.53
N ASN A 446 -1.25 27.18 3.75
CA ASN A 446 -2.72 27.21 3.69
C ASN A 446 -3.38 26.07 4.49
N SER A 447 -2.78 25.63 5.60
CA SER A 447 -3.22 24.44 6.33
C SER A 447 -3.71 24.77 7.73
N SER A 448 -4.63 23.97 8.28
CA SER A 448 -5.13 24.12 9.64
C SER A 448 -4.45 23.12 10.56
N LEU A 449 -3.61 23.61 11.46
CA LEU A 449 -2.86 22.85 12.47
C LEU A 449 -3.40 23.25 13.85
N SER A 450 -4.69 22.99 14.06
CA SER A 450 -5.49 23.57 15.14
C SER A 450 -6.32 22.51 15.85
N ASP A 451 -6.94 22.92 16.95
CA ASP A 451 -7.93 22.10 17.67
C ASP A 451 -7.32 20.78 18.16
N PHE A 452 -6.03 20.83 18.54
CA PHE A 452 -5.36 19.70 19.18
C PHE A 452 -5.71 19.60 20.66
N THR A 453 -6.08 18.41 21.10
CA THR A 453 -6.37 18.09 22.50
C THR A 453 -5.35 17.10 23.05
N ALA A 454 -5.32 16.95 24.38
CA ALA A 454 -4.55 15.91 25.04
C ALA A 454 -5.49 15.11 25.95
N PRO A 455 -5.33 13.78 26.06
CA PRO A 455 -5.99 12.99 27.09
C PRO A 455 -5.66 13.54 28.48
N ALA A 456 -6.58 13.36 29.42
CA ALA A 456 -6.38 13.84 30.80
C ALA A 456 -5.07 13.29 31.39
N GLY A 457 -4.25 14.19 31.95
CA GLY A 457 -2.96 13.85 32.55
C GLY A 457 -1.80 13.68 31.56
N ALA A 458 -2.05 13.69 30.25
CA ALA A 458 -1.00 13.61 29.24
C ALA A 458 -0.43 14.99 28.92
N LYS A 459 0.88 15.07 28.68
CA LYS A 459 1.54 16.33 28.28
C LYS A 459 1.15 16.66 26.83
N PRO A 460 0.53 17.82 26.56
CA PRO A 460 0.22 18.22 25.20
C PRO A 460 1.47 18.32 24.32
N ILE A 461 1.30 18.02 23.03
CA ILE A 461 2.37 18.08 22.04
C ILE A 461 2.18 19.29 21.15
N ALA A 462 3.29 19.81 20.64
CA ALA A 462 3.25 20.94 19.74
C ALA A 462 2.65 20.55 18.38
N ALA A 463 1.91 21.45 17.76
CA ALA A 463 1.36 21.21 16.43
C ALA A 463 2.44 20.86 15.40
N VAL A 464 3.61 21.50 15.47
CA VAL A 464 4.82 21.08 14.76
C VAL A 464 5.93 20.80 15.77
N THR A 465 6.43 19.56 15.77
CA THR A 465 7.54 19.12 16.63
C THR A 465 8.70 18.64 15.77
N VAL A 466 9.90 19.13 16.04
CA VAL A 466 11.15 18.62 15.44
C VAL A 466 12.17 18.41 16.56
N THR A 467 12.65 17.18 16.70
CA THR A 467 13.66 16.81 17.70
C THR A 467 14.82 16.14 16.99
N HIS A 468 16.01 16.73 17.14
CA HIS A 468 17.27 16.20 16.62
C HIS A 468 18.26 15.94 17.77
N PRO A 469 18.75 14.71 17.96
CA PRO A 469 19.58 14.32 19.09
C PRO A 469 21.04 14.76 18.90
N ALA A 470 21.78 14.83 20.02
CA ALA A 470 23.15 15.33 20.03
C ALA A 470 24.15 14.42 19.31
N ASP A 471 23.87 13.11 19.22
CA ASP A 471 24.76 12.08 18.68
C ASP A 471 24.53 11.80 17.18
N LYS A 472 23.61 12.53 16.53
CA LYS A 472 23.32 12.38 15.09
C LYS A 472 23.65 13.62 14.31
N THR A 473 23.94 13.46 13.02
CA THR A 473 24.21 14.58 12.12
C THR A 473 22.96 15.02 11.40
N ILE A 474 22.84 16.33 11.16
CA ILE A 474 21.85 16.91 10.26
C ILE A 474 22.56 17.90 9.33
N GLY A 475 22.38 17.72 8.02
CA GLY A 475 22.96 18.55 6.98
C GLY A 475 22.14 19.83 6.79
N THR A 476 21.49 19.98 5.64
CA THR A 476 20.61 21.13 5.41
C THR A 476 19.22 20.83 5.97
N ALA A 477 18.73 21.66 6.88
CA ALA A 477 17.41 21.50 7.49
C ALA A 477 16.60 22.79 7.44
N VAL A 478 15.48 22.76 6.73
CA VAL A 478 14.56 23.89 6.56
C VAL A 478 13.13 23.45 6.88
N ILE A 479 12.50 24.14 7.83
CA ILE A 479 11.08 24.05 8.17
C ILE A 479 10.43 25.37 7.77
N ASP A 480 9.84 25.41 6.58
CA ASP A 480 9.18 26.58 6.00
C ASP A 480 7.66 26.49 6.20
N LEU A 481 7.21 27.08 7.30
CA LEU A 481 5.81 27.32 7.62
C LEU A 481 5.32 28.65 7.04
N GLY A 482 6.15 29.42 6.32
CA GLY A 482 5.77 30.64 5.63
C GLY A 482 6.91 31.66 5.46
N GLY A 483 7.03 32.20 4.24
CA GLY A 483 8.00 33.24 3.87
C GLY A 483 9.46 32.77 3.76
N GLY A 484 9.72 31.47 3.91
CA GLY A 484 11.03 30.88 3.84
C GLY A 484 11.49 30.50 2.43
N PRO A 485 12.68 29.86 2.33
CA PRO A 485 13.33 29.55 1.06
C PRO A 485 12.71 28.36 0.31
N LEU A 486 11.81 27.59 0.93
CA LEU A 486 11.04 26.54 0.24
C LEU A 486 9.79 27.13 -0.45
N GLY A 487 9.54 28.43 -0.28
CA GLY A 487 8.49 29.18 -0.94
C GLY A 487 7.10 28.94 -0.33
N SER A 488 7.00 28.60 0.96
CA SER A 488 5.71 28.56 1.64
C SER A 488 5.08 29.95 1.69
N ARG A 489 3.79 30.04 1.36
CA ARG A 489 3.01 31.29 1.49
C ARG A 489 2.55 31.57 2.93
N GLY A 490 2.81 30.68 3.87
CA GLY A 490 2.22 30.72 5.20
C GLY A 490 0.73 30.43 5.14
N ARG A 491 -0.08 31.32 5.73
CA ARG A 491 -1.54 31.19 5.88
C ARG A 491 -1.95 29.93 6.62
N ASN A 492 -1.10 29.44 7.52
CA ASN A 492 -1.43 28.33 8.38
C ASN A 492 -2.15 28.81 9.65
N ARG A 493 -3.01 27.95 10.20
CA ARG A 493 -3.84 28.24 11.38
C ARG A 493 -3.35 27.41 12.57
N PHE A 494 -2.99 28.05 13.69
CA PHE A 494 -2.52 27.38 14.93
C PHE A 494 -3.36 27.56 16.23
N PRO A 495 -4.59 28.09 16.23
CA PRO A 495 -5.31 28.38 17.46
C PRO A 495 -5.85 27.11 18.14
N ALA A 496 -6.23 27.26 19.41
CA ALA A 496 -6.96 26.25 20.18
C ALA A 496 -6.23 24.90 20.32
N ASN A 497 -4.90 24.93 20.35
CA ASN A 497 -4.08 23.76 20.64
C ASN A 497 -3.84 23.66 22.16
N ALA A 498 -3.97 22.46 22.71
CA ALA A 498 -3.62 22.19 24.09
C ALA A 498 -2.10 22.32 24.35
N GLY A 499 -1.28 22.13 23.30
CA GLY A 499 0.16 22.29 23.34
C GLY A 499 0.66 23.51 22.57
N LEU A 500 1.98 23.64 22.50
CA LEU A 500 2.65 24.73 21.78
C LEU A 500 2.26 24.71 20.29
N ALA A 501 2.44 25.83 19.59
CA ALA A 501 2.27 25.84 18.16
C ALA A 501 3.50 25.22 17.44
N VAL A 502 4.71 25.53 17.90
CA VAL A 502 5.96 24.99 17.35
C VAL A 502 6.96 24.64 18.46
N SER A 503 7.56 23.46 18.38
CA SER A 503 8.66 23.03 19.25
C SER A 503 9.79 22.46 18.41
N VAL A 504 10.97 23.10 18.43
CA VAL A 504 12.14 22.65 17.66
C VAL A 504 13.37 22.57 18.54
N THR A 505 14.00 21.40 18.57
CA THR A 505 15.22 21.15 19.33
C THR A 505 16.29 20.56 18.42
N ASN A 506 17.45 21.21 18.36
CA ASN A 506 18.66 20.63 17.76
C ASN A 506 19.76 20.52 18.83
N ALA A 507 19.85 19.36 19.47
CA ALA A 507 20.81 19.13 20.53
C ALA A 507 22.25 18.97 20.03
N ASN A 508 22.48 18.80 18.72
CA ASN A 508 23.82 18.71 18.15
C ASN A 508 24.35 20.09 17.71
N ALA A 509 25.09 20.74 18.60
CA ALA A 509 25.71 22.04 18.33
C ALA A 509 26.76 22.03 17.20
N ALA A 510 27.29 20.86 16.80
CA ALA A 510 28.27 20.74 15.73
C ALA A 510 27.65 20.68 14.32
N THR A 511 26.33 20.54 14.22
CA THR A 511 25.61 20.49 12.94
C THR A 511 25.26 21.89 12.43
N ARG A 512 24.75 22.00 11.20
CA ARG A 512 24.15 23.26 10.74
C ARG A 512 22.86 23.54 11.54
N PRO A 513 22.50 24.82 11.72
CA PRO A 513 21.25 25.16 12.39
C PRO A 513 20.04 24.62 11.64
N ILE A 514 19.03 24.15 12.38
CA ILE A 514 17.70 23.94 11.81
C ILE A 514 17.07 25.32 11.59
N ARG A 515 16.80 25.67 10.34
CA ARG A 515 16.15 26.93 9.98
C ARG A 515 14.63 26.75 10.01
N VAL A 516 13.94 27.64 10.70
CA VAL A 516 12.48 27.66 10.80
C VAL A 516 11.98 29.04 10.38
N ASP A 517 11.19 29.10 9.31
CA ASP A 517 10.53 30.32 8.84
C ASP A 517 9.02 30.17 9.03
N ALA A 518 8.37 31.12 9.71
CA ALA A 518 6.95 31.02 10.06
C ALA A 518 6.18 32.34 9.84
N ALA A 519 6.56 33.11 8.84
CA ALA A 519 5.90 34.35 8.46
C ALA A 519 4.49 34.11 7.89
N GLY A 520 3.59 35.08 8.06
CA GLY A 520 2.28 35.07 7.41
C GLY A 520 1.31 34.00 7.93
N ASN A 521 1.45 33.54 9.18
CA ASN A 521 0.55 32.57 9.81
C ASN A 521 -0.40 33.21 10.82
N TYR A 522 -1.53 32.55 11.11
CA TYR A 522 -2.52 32.96 12.11
C TYR A 522 -2.38 32.16 13.39
N TRP A 523 -2.11 32.86 14.50
CA TRP A 523 -1.82 32.27 15.81
C TRP A 523 -2.94 32.49 16.85
N GLY A 524 -4.16 32.81 16.39
CA GLY A 524 -5.29 33.04 17.30
C GLY A 524 -5.33 34.42 17.95
N GLY A 525 -4.72 35.44 17.32
CA GLY A 525 -4.70 36.82 17.83
C GLY A 525 -3.66 37.10 18.93
N GLY A 526 -2.95 36.08 19.41
CA GLY A 526 -1.84 36.20 20.36
C GLY A 526 -0.45 36.13 19.71
N LYS A 527 0.59 36.23 20.54
CA LYS A 527 1.96 35.90 20.12
C LYS A 527 2.06 34.38 19.84
N PRO A 528 2.87 33.95 18.87
CA PRO A 528 3.13 32.53 18.63
C PRO A 528 3.66 31.86 19.90
N ASP A 529 3.06 30.74 20.29
CA ASP A 529 3.57 29.90 21.36
C ASP A 529 4.62 28.94 20.81
N VAL A 530 5.89 29.31 20.98
CA VAL A 530 7.04 28.67 20.32
C VAL A 530 8.13 28.38 21.33
N THR A 531 8.66 27.16 21.28
CA THR A 531 9.88 26.78 22.00
C THR A 531 10.96 26.35 21.02
N VAL A 532 12.14 26.97 21.11
CA VAL A 532 13.32 26.57 20.35
C VAL A 532 14.50 26.35 21.27
N SER A 533 15.31 25.33 21.01
CA SER A 533 16.52 25.06 21.80
C SER A 533 17.66 24.45 20.98
N GLY A 534 18.90 24.73 21.40
CA GLY A 534 20.11 24.29 20.70
C GLY A 534 20.38 25.07 19.42
N ASN A 535 20.94 24.41 18.40
CA ASN A 535 21.34 25.08 17.15
C ASN A 535 20.14 25.23 16.19
N VAL A 536 19.28 26.22 16.47
CA VAL A 536 18.04 26.50 15.74
C VAL A 536 17.96 28.00 15.42
N MET A 537 17.64 28.33 14.17
CA MET A 537 17.34 29.71 13.74
C MET A 537 15.84 29.83 13.48
N PHE A 538 15.15 30.64 14.28
CA PHE A 538 13.70 30.83 14.16
C PHE A 538 13.36 32.25 13.72
N THR A 539 12.58 32.38 12.63
CA THR A 539 12.18 33.64 12.03
C THR A 539 10.66 33.68 11.87
N ALA A 540 9.97 34.55 12.63
CA ALA A 540 8.52 34.74 12.51
C ALA A 540 8.12 36.25 12.48
N PRO A 541 8.54 37.00 11.46
CA PRO A 541 8.48 38.46 11.47
C PRO A 541 7.07 39.04 11.24
N THR A 542 6.13 38.25 10.71
CA THR A 542 4.77 38.72 10.39
C THR A 542 3.71 37.70 10.80
N HIS A 543 2.61 38.17 11.38
CA HIS A 543 1.45 37.36 11.74
C HIS A 543 0.22 37.92 11.03
N LEU A 544 -0.68 37.03 10.62
CA LEU A 544 -1.97 37.43 10.09
C LEU A 544 -2.83 37.95 11.24
N THR A 545 -3.48 39.09 11.02
CA THR A 545 -4.42 39.70 11.99
C THR A 545 -5.81 39.06 11.93
N SER A 546 -6.11 38.32 10.86
CA SER A 546 -7.38 37.62 10.63
C SER A 546 -7.16 36.14 10.36
N ASP A 547 -8.14 35.32 10.77
CA ASP A 547 -8.17 33.89 10.50
C ASP A 547 -8.36 33.64 8.99
N PRO A 548 -7.45 32.94 8.29
CA PRO A 548 -7.56 32.68 6.86
C PRO A 548 -8.71 31.73 6.47
N ALA A 549 -9.37 31.08 7.43
CA ALA A 549 -10.52 30.21 7.18
C ALA A 549 -11.87 30.94 7.18
N ARG A 550 -11.89 32.26 7.42
CA ARG A 550 -13.09 33.12 7.40
C ARG A 550 -13.24 33.93 6.12
#